data_AF-A0A7I8J107-F1
#
_entry.id   AF-A0A7I8J107-F1
#
_cell.length_a   1.000
_cell.length_b   1.000
_cell.length_c   1.000
_cell.angle_alpha   90.00
_cell.angle_beta   90.00
_cell.angle_gamma   90.00
#
_symmetry.space_group_name_H-M   'P 1'
#
loop_
_entity.id
_entity.type
_entity.pdbx_description
1 polymer ?
#
loop_
_entity_poly.entity_id
_entity_poly.type
_entity_poly.pdbx_seq_one_letter_code
_entity_poly.pdbx_strand_id
1 'polypeptide(L)'
;MGGAGFKKEELKVELEEEGGVLKVAGERRREAERKEGGGWHCAERAHGKFWRRLRMPENADVASARATLDNGVLTIALSKLPPSRSSTLRRPRQRGESSSGGGEEEGRTLETCR
;
A
#
# COMPACT_ATOMS: atom_id res chain seq x y z
N MET A 1 -13.61 -23.06 -2.73
CA MET A 1 -12.17 -23.04 -3.10
C MET A 1 -11.68 -21.61 -2.95
N GLY A 2 -11.22 -21.23 -1.75
CA GLY A 2 -10.72 -19.87 -1.47
C GLY A 2 -9.41 -19.59 -2.20
N GLY A 3 -9.51 -18.86 -3.32
CA GLY A 3 -8.35 -18.43 -4.11
C GLY A 3 -7.34 -17.64 -3.27
N ALA A 4 -6.05 -17.79 -3.59
CA ALA A 4 -5.00 -16.97 -3.00
C ALA A 4 -5.13 -15.53 -3.53
N GLY A 5 -5.46 -14.58 -2.66
CA GLY A 5 -5.56 -13.17 -3.04
C GLY A 5 -6.62 -12.42 -2.23
N PHE A 6 -6.75 -11.14 -2.54
CA PHE A 6 -7.80 -10.26 -2.04
C PHE A 6 -8.70 -9.87 -3.20
N LYS A 7 -9.97 -9.60 -2.91
CA LYS A 7 -10.84 -8.89 -3.85
C LYS A 7 -10.57 -7.39 -3.78
N LYS A 8 -10.95 -6.66 -4.83
CA LYS A 8 -10.78 -5.20 -4.90
C LYS A 8 -11.43 -4.49 -3.71
N GLU A 9 -12.58 -4.98 -3.27
CA GLU A 9 -13.38 -4.38 -2.20
C GLU A 9 -12.80 -4.64 -0.80
N GLU A 10 -11.85 -5.59 -0.69
CA GLU A 10 -11.20 -5.97 0.57
C GLU A 10 -9.90 -5.19 0.81
N LEU A 11 -9.51 -4.32 -0.12
CA LEU A 11 -8.29 -3.51 -0.08
C LEU A 11 -8.62 -2.02 -0.11
N LYS A 12 -7.96 -1.26 0.76
CA LYS A 12 -7.96 0.21 0.78
C LYS A 12 -6.57 0.71 0.47
N VAL A 13 -6.44 1.57 -0.54
CA VAL A 13 -5.17 2.17 -0.96
C VAL A 13 -5.30 3.68 -0.91
N GLU A 14 -4.49 4.32 -0.08
CA GLU A 14 -4.49 5.77 0.13
C GLU A 14 -3.09 6.32 -0.07
N LEU A 15 -2.98 7.44 -0.78
CA LEU A 15 -1.72 8.11 -1.01
C LEU A 15 -1.79 9.53 -0.48
N GLU A 16 -1.00 9.81 0.55
CA GLU A 16 -0.83 11.15 1.10
C GLU A 16 0.03 11.97 0.15
N GLU A 17 -0.48 13.11 -0.32
CA GLU A 17 0.30 14.04 -1.15
C GLU A 17 1.41 14.70 -0.34
N GLU A 18 1.08 15.09 0.90
CA GLU A 18 2.05 15.63 1.85
C GLU A 18 2.84 14.49 2.50
N GLY A 19 4.17 14.53 2.39
CA GLY A 19 5.06 13.49 2.94
C GLY A 19 5.20 12.23 2.07
N GLY A 20 4.38 12.08 1.02
CA GLY A 20 4.49 11.04 0.00
C GLY A 20 4.34 9.64 0.57
N VAL A 21 3.38 9.39 1.47
CA VAL A 21 3.21 8.08 2.10
C VAL A 21 2.05 7.32 1.45
N LEU A 22 2.37 6.14 0.94
CA LEU A 22 1.40 5.16 0.48
C LEU A 22 0.98 4.25 1.63
N LYS A 23 -0.32 4.27 1.95
CA LYS A 23 -0.98 3.37 2.88
C LYS A 23 -1.73 2.29 2.09
N VAL A 24 -1.44 1.03 2.38
CA VAL A 24 -2.21 -0.12 1.89
C VAL A 24 -2.79 -0.83 3.10
N ALA A 25 -4.10 -0.99 3.16
CA ALA A 25 -4.79 -1.70 4.22
C ALA A 25 -5.75 -2.74 3.63
N GLY A 26 -6.01 -3.79 4.39
CA GLY A 26 -6.99 -4.80 4.00
C GLY A 26 -7.30 -5.77 5.12
N GLU A 27 -8.30 -6.63 4.90
CA GLU A 27 -8.70 -7.65 5.85
C GLU A 27 -8.91 -8.98 5.13
N ARG A 28 -8.21 -10.01 5.60
CA ARG A 28 -8.47 -11.39 5.16
C ARG A 28 -9.42 -12.04 6.15
N ARG A 29 -10.67 -12.25 5.75
CA ARG A 29 -11.63 -13.02 6.55
C ARG A 29 -11.36 -14.52 6.41
N ARG A 30 -11.56 -15.24 7.50
CA ARG A 30 -11.56 -16.71 7.49
C ARG A 30 -12.86 -17.15 6.81
N GLU A 31 -12.77 -18.01 5.78
CA GLU A 31 -13.97 -18.69 5.28
C GLU A 31 -14.54 -19.53 6.43
N ALA A 32 -15.73 -19.18 6.89
CA ALA A 32 -16.47 -19.95 7.87
C ALA A 32 -17.05 -21.18 7.17
N GLU A 33 -16.24 -22.24 7.01
CA GLU A 33 -16.82 -23.54 6.69
C GLU A 33 -17.50 -24.07 7.94
N ARG A 34 -18.83 -23.97 7.95
CA ARG A 34 -19.75 -24.68 8.85
C ARG A 34 -19.46 -26.17 8.71
N LYS A 35 -18.96 -26.82 9.77
CA LYS A 35 -19.09 -28.26 9.93
C LYS A 35 -19.68 -28.59 11.29
N GLU A 36 -20.96 -28.93 11.27
CA GLU A 36 -21.44 -30.06 12.07
C GLU A 36 -20.42 -31.20 11.90
N GLY A 37 -19.67 -31.50 12.95
CA GLY A 37 -18.95 -32.77 13.08
C GLY A 37 -17.46 -32.85 12.72
N GLY A 38 -16.75 -31.75 12.39
CA GLY A 38 -15.31 -31.87 12.09
C GLY A 38 -14.53 -30.58 12.19
N GLY A 39 -13.61 -30.51 13.17
CA GLY A 39 -12.67 -29.39 13.35
C GLY A 39 -11.48 -29.42 12.38
N TRP A 40 -10.77 -28.29 12.30
CA TRP A 40 -9.58 -28.13 11.46
C TRP A 40 -8.40 -28.94 12.01
N HIS A 41 -7.71 -29.72 11.16
CA HIS A 41 -6.49 -30.44 11.56
C HIS A 41 -5.24 -29.54 11.49
N CYS A 42 -5.16 -28.64 10.50
CA CYS A 42 -4.10 -27.65 10.34
C CYS A 42 -4.66 -26.34 9.76
N ALA A 43 -4.15 -25.20 10.24
CA ALA A 43 -4.46 -23.87 9.72
C ALA A 43 -3.16 -23.09 9.47
N GLU A 44 -2.71 -23.05 8.22
CA GLU A 44 -1.40 -22.46 7.85
C GLU A 44 -1.49 -20.98 7.48
N ARG A 45 -2.61 -20.54 6.86
CA ARG A 45 -2.75 -19.19 6.34
C ARG A 45 -3.23 -18.23 7.44
N ALA A 46 -2.43 -17.20 7.71
CA ALA A 46 -2.83 -16.10 8.58
C ALA A 46 -4.09 -15.40 8.04
N HIS A 47 -5.02 -15.10 8.94
CA HIS A 47 -6.23 -14.31 8.71
C HIS A 47 -6.21 -13.08 9.62
N GLY A 48 -6.99 -12.06 9.28
CA GLY A 48 -7.07 -10.81 10.03
C GLY A 48 -6.77 -9.56 9.20
N LYS A 49 -6.73 -8.42 9.90
CA LYS A 49 -6.46 -7.11 9.33
C LYS A 49 -4.97 -6.91 9.14
N PHE A 50 -4.58 -6.24 8.07
CA PHE A 50 -3.20 -5.84 7.83
C PHE A 50 -3.15 -4.41 7.28
N TRP A 51 -2.02 -3.76 7.50
CA TRP A 51 -1.69 -2.51 6.85
C TRP A 51 -0.19 -2.39 6.61
N ARG A 52 0.18 -1.62 5.60
CA ARG A 52 1.56 -1.29 5.26
C ARG A 52 1.66 0.17 4.85
N ARG A 53 2.73 0.82 5.31
CA ARG A 53 3.11 2.18 4.90
C ARG A 53 4.42 2.15 4.14
N LEU A 54 4.47 2.81 3.01
CA LEU A 54 5.64 2.94 2.14
C LEU A 54 5.86 4.41 1.82
N ARG A 55 7.06 4.93 2.09
CA ARG A 55 7.41 6.31 1.75
C ARG A 55 7.89 6.36 0.30
N MET A 56 7.30 7.24 -0.48
CA MET A 56 7.64 7.49 -1.87
C MET A 56 8.92 8.32 -1.97
N PRO A 57 9.71 8.11 -3.03
CA PRO A 57 10.83 8.98 -3.30
C PRO A 57 10.33 10.39 -3.69
N GLU A 58 11.16 11.40 -3.45
CA GLU A 58 10.83 12.81 -3.71
C GLU A 58 10.53 13.10 -5.18
N ASN A 59 11.05 12.27 -6.10
CA ASN A 59 10.82 12.41 -7.53
C ASN A 59 9.68 11.52 -8.05
N ALA A 60 8.81 11.00 -7.18
CA ALA A 60 7.61 10.30 -7.62
C ALA A 60 6.53 11.31 -8.04
N ASP A 61 5.98 11.13 -9.24
CA ASP A 61 4.79 11.84 -9.68
C ASP A 61 3.56 11.15 -9.08
N VAL A 62 3.14 11.67 -7.92
CA VAL A 62 1.95 11.22 -7.21
C VAL A 62 0.72 11.33 -8.11
N ALA A 63 0.52 12.41 -8.86
CA ALA A 63 -0.65 12.58 -9.72
C ALA A 63 -0.83 11.45 -10.74
N SER A 64 0.27 10.86 -11.23
CA SER A 64 0.25 9.75 -12.19
C SER A 64 -0.09 8.36 -11.62
N ALA A 65 -0.35 8.25 -10.32
CA ALA A 65 -0.56 6.97 -9.64
C ALA A 65 -1.68 6.12 -10.28
N ARG A 66 -1.36 4.85 -10.55
CA ARG A 66 -2.32 3.84 -10.99
C ARG A 66 -2.15 2.58 -10.16
N ALA A 67 -3.26 1.97 -9.77
CA ALA A 67 -3.26 0.71 -9.05
C ALA A 67 -3.96 -0.37 -9.88
N THR A 68 -3.46 -1.60 -9.88
CA THR A 68 -4.07 -2.77 -10.54
C THR A 68 -3.99 -3.96 -9.60
N LEU A 69 -4.99 -4.83 -9.63
CA LEU A 69 -5.04 -6.04 -8.81
C LEU A 69 -5.30 -7.23 -9.72
N ASP A 70 -4.25 -8.01 -9.98
CA ASP A 70 -4.33 -9.18 -10.84
C ASP A 70 -3.76 -10.40 -10.13
N ASN A 71 -4.47 -11.53 -10.21
CA ASN A 71 -4.05 -12.81 -9.62
C ASN A 71 -3.59 -12.72 -8.14
N GLY A 72 -4.24 -11.85 -7.35
CA GLY A 72 -3.92 -11.65 -5.93
C GLY A 72 -2.73 -10.73 -5.64
N VAL A 73 -2.16 -10.08 -6.67
CA VAL A 73 -1.04 -9.15 -6.56
C VAL A 73 -1.50 -7.72 -6.82
N LEU A 74 -1.36 -6.85 -5.82
CA LEU A 74 -1.60 -5.42 -5.95
C LEU A 74 -0.35 -4.73 -6.51
N THR A 75 -0.46 -4.16 -7.71
CA THR A 75 0.60 -3.40 -8.36
C THR A 75 0.25 -1.92 -8.39
N ILE A 76 1.12 -1.07 -7.84
CA ILE A 76 0.95 0.39 -7.81
C ILE A 76 2.09 1.02 -8.62
N ALA A 77 1.73 1.65 -9.73
CA ALA A 77 2.66 2.29 -10.67
C ALA A 77 2.60 3.81 -10.55
N LEU A 78 3.78 4.43 -10.51
CA LEU A 78 3.99 5.88 -10.42
C LEU A 78 5.08 6.27 -11.42
N SER A 79 4.87 7.36 -12.12
CA SER A 79 5.90 7.94 -12.99
C SER A 79 6.95 8.66 -12.16
N LYS A 80 8.14 8.84 -12.72
CA LYS A 80 9.17 9.69 -12.12
C LYS A 80 9.04 11.09 -12.69
N LEU A 81 9.07 12.09 -11.82
CA LEU A 81 9.23 13.49 -12.22
C LEU A 81 10.58 13.66 -12.94
N PRO A 82 10.65 14.55 -13.95
CA PRO A 82 11.90 14.84 -14.62
C PRO A 82 12.93 15.36 -13.61
N PRO A 83 14.22 15.04 -13.78
CA PRO A 83 15.25 15.60 -12.92
C PRO A 83 15.20 17.13 -13.02
N SER A 84 15.14 17.82 -11.88
CA SER A 84 15.35 19.27 -11.89
C SER A 84 16.76 19.53 -12.43
N ARG A 85 16.92 20.56 -13.27
CA ARG A 85 18.18 20.89 -13.96
C ARG A 85 19.34 21.28 -13.03
N SER A 86 19.19 21.16 -11.71
CA SER A 86 20.22 21.45 -10.72
C SER A 86 20.89 20.18 -10.16
N SER A 87 21.26 19.23 -11.03
CA SER A 87 22.05 18.06 -10.61
C SER A 87 23.51 18.46 -10.36
N THR A 88 23.75 19.28 -9.34
CA THR A 88 25.07 19.39 -8.74
C THR A 88 25.40 18.05 -8.07
N LEU A 89 26.59 17.56 -8.37
CA LEU A 89 27.26 16.38 -7.82
C LEU A 89 26.75 15.95 -6.43
N ARG A 90 26.35 14.67 -6.30
CA ARG A 90 26.02 14.06 -5.01
C ARG A 90 27.23 14.13 -4.07
N ARG A 91 27.14 14.88 -2.96
CA ARG A 91 28.00 14.71 -1.77
C ARG A 91 27.38 13.69 -0.80
N PRO A 92 28.18 12.99 0.03
CA PRO A 92 27.67 11.95 0.93
C PRO A 92 26.84 12.54 2.08
N ARG A 93 25.88 11.73 2.54
CA ARG A 93 24.85 12.02 3.55
C ARG A 93 25.45 12.33 4.93
N GLN A 94 25.06 13.46 5.54
CA GLN A 94 25.06 13.60 6.99
C GLN A 94 23.64 13.46 7.53
N ARG A 95 23.52 12.70 8.62
CA ARG A 95 22.29 12.31 9.32
C ARG A 95 22.00 13.38 10.38
N GLY A 96 20.74 13.80 10.49
CA GLY A 96 20.22 14.61 11.59
C GLY A 96 18.71 14.51 11.71
N GLU A 97 18.26 14.15 12.93
CA GLU A 97 16.91 14.24 13.53
C GLU A 97 16.30 15.66 13.43
N SER A 98 15.05 16.01 13.73
CA SER A 98 13.74 15.42 14.06
C SER A 98 12.80 16.64 14.18
N SER A 99 11.51 16.57 13.82
CA SER A 99 10.41 17.13 14.63
C SER A 99 9.04 16.98 13.97
N SER A 100 8.07 16.92 14.87
CA SER A 100 6.63 16.72 14.76
C SER A 100 5.88 17.82 14.01
N GLY A 101 4.78 17.43 13.37
CA GLY A 101 3.67 18.32 13.04
C GLY A 101 2.45 17.49 12.67
N GLY A 102 1.42 17.51 13.52
CA GLY A 102 0.10 17.01 13.18
C GLY A 102 -0.62 18.04 12.32
N GLY A 103 -1.24 17.57 11.25
CA GLY A 103 -2.09 18.33 10.34
C GLY A 103 -3.11 17.37 9.73
N GLU A 104 -4.34 17.83 9.61
CA GLU A 104 -5.52 17.03 9.30
C GLU A 104 -5.45 16.40 7.90
N GLU A 105 -5.91 15.14 7.82
CA GLU A 105 -5.71 14.23 6.70
C GLU A 105 -6.63 14.56 5.51
N GLU A 106 -6.04 15.02 4.41
CA GLU A 106 -6.66 14.92 3.08
C GLU A 106 -5.90 13.88 2.26
N GLY A 107 -6.25 12.60 2.49
CA GLY A 107 -5.73 11.48 1.73
C GLY A 107 -6.61 11.21 0.50
N ARG A 108 -5.99 11.08 -0.68
CA ARG A 108 -6.72 10.58 -1.86
C ARG A 108 -6.73 9.06 -1.89
N THR A 109 -7.89 8.49 -2.15
CA THR A 109 -8.07 7.05 -2.35
C THR A 109 -7.75 6.71 -3.80
N LEU A 110 -6.85 5.75 -4.03
CA LEU A 110 -6.57 5.25 -5.38
C LEU A 110 -7.60 4.19 -5.75
N GLU A 111 -8.32 4.40 -6.85
CA GLU A 111 -9.13 3.35 -7.44
C GLU A 111 -8.22 2.34 -8.15
N THR A 112 -8.44 1.05 -7.89
CA THR A 112 -7.76 -0.02 -8.64
C THR A 112 -8.42 -0.21 -10.01
N CYS A 113 -7.64 -0.05 -11.07
CA CYS A 113 -8.03 -0.34 -12.44
C CYS A 113 -8.14 -1.86 -12.66
N ARG A 114 -8.98 -2.24 -13.64
CA ARG A 114 -9.14 -3.62 -14.12
C ARG A 114 -7.90 -4.13 -14.82
#